data_AF-A0A3R7DD07-F1
#
_entry.id   AF-A0A3R7DD07-F1
#
_cell.length_a   1.000
_cell.length_b   1.000
_cell.length_c   1.000
_cell.angle_alpha   90.00
_cell.angle_beta   90.00
_cell.angle_gamma   90.00
#
_symmetry.space_group_name_H-M   'P 1'
#
loop_
_entity.id
_entity.type
_entity.pdbx_description
1 polymer ?
#
loop_
_entity_poly.entity_id
_entity_poly.type
_entity_poly.pdbx_seq_one_letter_code
_entity_poly.pdbx_strand_id
1 'polypeptide(L)'
;MGSIEEFLKSAEEFINLAFKEFEEASKEKNNYRLRDAAEKAWNAVIQATNALAVKRVGQLPKTHYERRIILKNLEKEDLKLKEIGIYDRYAARSRLLHGEIFYEGLLDLELLKLEIEKAKEYVELIKKVL
;
A
#
# COMPACT_ATOMS: atom_id res chain seq x y z
N MET A 1 -5.94 19.94 -0.87
CA MET A 1 -5.24 18.90 -1.66
C MET A 1 -3.98 18.59 -0.90
N GLY A 2 -3.73 17.31 -0.57
CA GLY A 2 -2.49 16.95 0.13
C GLY A 2 -1.27 17.16 -0.76
N SER A 3 -0.17 17.63 -0.20
CA SER A 3 1.10 17.72 -0.91
C SER A 3 1.72 16.33 -1.12
N ILE A 4 2.63 16.19 -2.08
CA ILE A 4 3.36 14.93 -2.32
C ILE A 4 4.09 14.49 -1.03
N GLU A 5 4.68 15.44 -0.30
CA GLU A 5 5.38 15.18 0.96
C GLU A 5 4.43 14.71 2.07
N GLU A 6 3.24 15.30 2.17
CA GLU A 6 2.21 14.85 3.12
C GLU A 6 1.80 13.40 2.84
N PHE A 7 1.60 13.04 1.57
CA PHE A 7 1.26 11.67 1.20
C PHE A 7 2.39 10.68 1.54
N LEU A 8 3.65 11.02 1.27
CA LEU A 8 4.77 10.16 1.62
C LEU A 8 4.94 10.02 3.13
N LYS A 9 4.79 11.12 3.88
CA LYS A 9 4.83 11.09 5.34
C LYS A 9 3.73 10.20 5.92
N SER A 10 2.50 10.34 5.42
CA SER A 10 1.39 9.47 5.83
C SER A 10 1.65 8.01 5.45
N ALA A 11 2.24 7.74 4.28
CA ALA A 11 2.58 6.38 3.88
C ALA A 11 3.56 5.72 4.86
N GLU A 12 4.62 6.42 5.24
CA GLU A 12 5.59 5.94 6.23
C GLU A 12 4.97 5.74 7.62
N GLU A 13 4.15 6.68 8.06
CA GLU A 13 3.44 6.60 9.33
C GLU A 13 2.51 5.38 9.36
N PHE A 14 1.75 5.13 8.29
CA PHE A 14 0.88 3.95 8.20
C PHE A 14 1.66 2.64 8.20
N ILE A 15 2.84 2.57 7.56
CA ILE A 15 3.71 1.38 7.65
C ILE A 15 4.17 1.15 9.10
N ASN A 16 4.64 2.20 9.77
CA ASN A 16 5.11 2.09 11.16
C ASN A 16 3.98 1.64 12.09
N LEU A 17 2.79 2.21 11.92
CA LEU A 17 1.60 1.82 12.68
C LEU A 17 1.16 0.38 12.34
N ALA A 18 1.26 -0.07 11.09
CA ALA A 18 0.92 -1.43 10.70
C ALA A 18 1.84 -2.46 11.37
N PHE A 19 3.16 -2.24 11.38
CA PHE A 19 4.11 -3.12 12.07
C PHE A 19 3.88 -3.15 13.57
N LYS A 20 3.70 -1.97 14.19
CA LYS A 20 3.43 -1.88 15.63
C LYS A 20 2.16 -2.64 16.01
N GLU A 21 1.07 -2.40 15.27
CA GLU A 21 -0.21 -3.07 15.49
C GLU A 21 -0.07 -4.59 15.31
N PHE A 22 0.61 -5.04 14.26
CA PHE A 22 0.86 -6.45 14.00
C PHE A 22 1.61 -7.12 15.16
N GLU A 23 2.69 -6.52 15.65
CA GLU A 23 3.50 -7.08 16.73
C GLU A 23 2.73 -7.19 18.05
N GLU A 24 1.97 -6.16 18.41
CA GLU A 24 1.14 -6.15 19.61
C GLU A 24 -0.02 -7.14 19.50
N ALA A 25 -0.77 -7.08 18.40
CA ALA A 25 -1.94 -7.91 18.16
C ALA A 25 -1.59 -9.41 18.04
N SER A 26 -0.41 -9.74 17.49
CA SER A 26 0.08 -11.12 17.41
C SER A 26 0.31 -11.71 18.80
N LYS A 27 0.87 -10.93 19.74
CA LYS A 27 1.10 -11.37 21.12
C LYS A 27 -0.21 -11.55 21.88
N GLU A 28 -1.17 -10.65 21.65
CA GLU A 28 -2.49 -10.68 22.27
C GLU A 28 -3.44 -11.70 21.61
N LYS A 29 -3.07 -12.27 20.46
CA LYS A 29 -3.95 -13.08 19.61
C LYS A 29 -5.26 -12.36 19.26
N ASN A 30 -5.16 -11.05 19.02
CA ASN A 30 -6.32 -10.21 18.73
C ASN A 30 -6.57 -10.13 17.22
N ASN A 31 -7.48 -10.97 16.74
CA ASN A 31 -7.83 -11.08 15.33
C ASN A 31 -8.33 -9.77 14.71
N TYR A 32 -9.07 -8.93 15.45
CA TYR A 32 -9.55 -7.65 14.93
C TYR A 32 -8.40 -6.67 14.70
N ARG A 33 -7.47 -6.59 15.67
CA ARG A 33 -6.29 -5.72 15.56
C ARG A 33 -5.33 -6.19 14.45
N LEU A 34 -5.23 -7.50 14.20
CA LEU A 34 -4.47 -8.04 13.07
C LEU A 34 -5.06 -7.61 11.71
N ARG A 35 -6.39 -7.57 11.59
CA ARG A 35 -7.07 -7.05 10.40
C ARG A 35 -6.81 -5.55 10.24
N ASP A 36 -6.85 -4.80 11.34
CA ASP A 36 -6.53 -3.37 11.32
C ASP A 36 -5.08 -3.11 10.91
N ALA A 37 -4.13 -3.98 11.28
CA ALA A 37 -2.75 -3.90 10.81
C ALA A 37 -2.65 -4.05 9.28
N ALA A 38 -3.43 -4.98 8.71
CA ALA A 38 -3.49 -5.17 7.26
C ALA A 38 -4.04 -3.93 6.54
N GLU A 39 -5.12 -3.33 7.05
CA GLU A 39 -5.72 -2.13 6.45
C GLU A 39 -4.81 -0.91 6.58
N LYS A 40 -4.06 -0.78 7.68
CA LYS A 40 -3.02 0.26 7.82
C LYS A 40 -1.93 0.10 6.75
N ALA A 41 -1.42 -1.12 6.54
CA ALA A 41 -0.43 -1.38 5.49
C ALA A 41 -0.99 -1.10 4.09
N TRP A 42 -2.27 -1.40 3.85
CA TRP A 42 -2.93 -1.04 2.61
C TRP A 42 -3.05 0.48 2.42
N ASN A 43 -3.39 1.21 3.49
CA ASN A 43 -3.47 2.67 3.45
C ASN A 43 -2.11 3.29 3.10
N ALA A 44 -1.01 2.74 3.61
CA ALA A 44 0.33 3.17 3.21
C ALA A 44 0.56 3.09 1.69
N VAL A 45 0.17 1.97 1.07
CA VAL A 45 0.25 1.75 -0.38
C VAL A 45 -0.63 2.75 -1.14
N ILE A 46 -1.82 3.06 -0.62
CA ILE A 46 -2.70 4.10 -1.17
C ILE A 46 -2.02 5.46 -1.14
N GLN A 47 -1.46 5.88 0.00
CA GLN A 47 -0.86 7.21 0.11
C GLN A 47 0.38 7.36 -0.77
N ALA A 48 1.26 6.35 -0.81
CA ALA A 48 2.38 6.35 -1.74
C ALA A 48 1.92 6.44 -3.21
N THR A 49 0.87 5.69 -3.58
CA THR A 49 0.29 5.75 -4.92
C THR A 49 -0.33 7.12 -5.24
N ASN A 50 -0.95 7.77 -4.25
CA ASN A 50 -1.47 9.14 -4.40
C ASN A 50 -0.32 10.12 -4.67
N ALA A 51 0.81 10.00 -3.96
CA ALA A 51 1.99 10.83 -4.20
C ALA A 51 2.50 10.68 -5.64
N LEU A 52 2.63 9.44 -6.13
CA LEU A 52 3.03 9.16 -7.51
C LEU A 52 2.04 9.73 -8.53
N ALA A 53 0.73 9.53 -8.31
CA ALA A 53 -0.30 10.03 -9.21
C ALA A 53 -0.28 11.56 -9.29
N VAL A 54 -0.20 12.26 -8.15
CA VAL A 54 -0.12 13.72 -8.12
C VAL A 54 1.14 14.21 -8.83
N LYS A 55 2.30 13.57 -8.63
CA LYS A 55 3.56 13.92 -9.30
C LYS A 55 3.49 13.72 -10.81
N ARG A 56 2.94 12.60 -11.28
CA ARG A 56 3.03 12.17 -12.68
C ARG A 56 1.88 12.67 -13.55
N VAL A 57 0.68 12.77 -13.00
CA VAL A 57 -0.53 13.12 -13.76
C VAL A 57 -1.26 14.36 -13.21
N GLY A 58 -0.79 14.95 -12.10
CA GLY A 58 -1.37 16.16 -11.52
C GLY A 58 -2.76 15.95 -10.91
N GLN A 59 -3.19 14.70 -10.73
CA GLN A 59 -4.54 14.36 -10.25
C GLN A 59 -4.46 13.42 -9.05
N LEU A 60 -5.31 13.69 -8.06
CA LEU A 60 -5.50 12.80 -6.91
C LEU A 60 -6.62 11.79 -7.23
N PRO A 61 -6.31 10.50 -7.36
CA PRO A 61 -7.33 9.49 -7.61
C PRO A 61 -8.21 9.27 -6.37
N LYS A 62 -9.50 9.07 -6.61
CA LYS A 62 -10.52 8.87 -5.58
C LYS A 62 -10.78 7.40 -5.32
N THR A 63 -10.74 6.57 -6.37
CA THR A 63 -11.09 5.14 -6.28
C THR A 63 -9.86 4.22 -6.44
N HIS A 64 -9.98 2.96 -6.02
CA HIS A 64 -8.94 1.94 -6.30
C HIS A 64 -8.84 1.66 -7.81
N TYR A 65 -9.96 1.77 -8.54
CA TYR A 65 -9.98 1.65 -9.99
C TYR A 65 -9.14 2.74 -10.65
N GLU A 66 -9.34 4.02 -10.28
CA GLU A 66 -8.56 5.13 -10.83
C GLU A 66 -7.06 4.96 -10.58
N ARG A 67 -6.66 4.56 -9.37
CA ARG A 67 -5.25 4.26 -9.04
C ARG A 67 -4.68 3.19 -9.96
N ARG A 68 -5.40 2.08 -10.16
CA ARG A 68 -4.98 0.99 -11.05
C ARG A 68 -4.84 1.46 -12.50
N ILE A 69 -5.77 2.28 -13.00
CA ILE A 69 -5.68 2.79 -14.38
C ILE A 69 -4.48 3.72 -14.54
N ILE A 70 -4.22 4.60 -13.57
CA ILE A 70 -3.04 5.47 -13.58
C ILE A 70 -1.77 4.64 -13.61
N LEU A 71 -1.59 3.68 -12.68
CA LEU A 71 -0.41 2.83 -12.62
C LEU A 71 -0.19 2.04 -13.92
N LYS A 72 -1.26 1.45 -14.48
CA LYS A 72 -1.20 0.73 -15.76
C LYS A 72 -0.76 1.61 -16.92
N ASN A 73 -1.18 2.88 -16.94
CA ASN A 73 -0.78 3.81 -17.99
C ASN A 73 0.66 4.28 -17.79
N LEU A 74 1.09 4.52 -16.55
CA LEU A 74 2.48 4.87 -16.25
C LEU A 74 3.45 3.77 -16.69
N GLU A 75 3.12 2.49 -16.55
CA GLU A 75 3.95 1.39 -17.05
C GLU A 75 4.02 1.30 -18.58
N LYS A 76 3.05 1.85 -19.31
CA LYS A 76 3.14 1.94 -20.78
C LYS A 76 4.12 3.03 -21.21
N GLU A 77 4.26 4.07 -20.39
CA GLU A 77 5.05 5.27 -20.68
C GLU A 77 6.48 5.18 -20.13
N ASP A 78 6.69 4.43 -19.05
CA ASP A 78 7.97 4.30 -18.35
C ASP A 78 8.36 2.83 -18.16
N LEU A 79 9.38 2.40 -18.90
CA LEU A 79 9.90 1.03 -18.85
C LEU A 79 10.43 0.64 -17.46
N LYS A 80 10.97 1.58 -16.69
CA LYS A 80 11.47 1.27 -15.34
C LYS A 80 10.30 0.94 -14.40
N LEU A 81 9.21 1.70 -14.50
CA LEU A 81 8.00 1.43 -13.72
C LEU A 81 7.37 0.08 -14.11
N LYS A 82 7.41 -0.25 -15.41
CA LYS A 82 6.99 -1.55 -15.93
C LYS A 82 7.84 -2.71 -15.40
N GLU A 83 9.16 -2.56 -15.41
CA GLU A 83 10.08 -3.58 -14.86
C GLU A 83 9.89 -3.79 -13.36
N ILE A 84 9.57 -2.72 -12.63
CA ILE A 84 9.23 -2.80 -11.20
C ILE A 84 7.87 -3.51 -11.00
N GLY A 85 6.93 -3.35 -11.94
CA GLY A 85 5.59 -3.92 -11.88
C GLY A 85 4.70 -3.23 -10.85
N ILE A 86 4.71 -1.89 -10.81
CA ILE A 86 3.95 -1.09 -9.83
C ILE A 86 2.44 -1.36 -9.87
N TYR A 87 1.88 -1.63 -11.05
CA TYR A 87 0.46 -1.96 -11.21
C TYR A 87 0.12 -3.28 -10.51
N ASP A 88 0.88 -4.33 -10.81
CA ASP A 88 0.65 -5.67 -10.26
C ASP A 88 0.91 -5.70 -8.75
N ARG A 89 1.94 -5.00 -8.27
CA ARG A 89 2.22 -4.86 -6.83
C ARG A 89 1.05 -4.19 -6.12
N TYR A 90 0.55 -3.08 -6.64
CA TYR A 90 -0.62 -2.39 -6.08
C TYR A 90 -1.87 -3.30 -6.06
N ALA A 91 -2.14 -3.98 -7.17
CA ALA A 91 -3.28 -4.89 -7.28
C ALA A 91 -3.19 -6.06 -6.28
N ALA A 92 -2.00 -6.65 -6.12
CA ALA A 92 -1.77 -7.70 -5.15
C ALA A 92 -2.02 -7.21 -3.71
N ARG A 93 -1.56 -6.01 -3.34
CA ARG A 93 -1.82 -5.44 -2.00
C ARG A 93 -3.30 -5.17 -1.78
N SER A 94 -3.98 -4.66 -2.81
CA SER A 94 -5.43 -4.45 -2.78
C SER A 94 -6.20 -5.75 -2.55
N ARG A 95 -5.75 -6.87 -3.13
CA ARG A 95 -6.41 -8.16 -2.93
C ARG A 95 -6.08 -8.74 -1.57
N LEU A 96 -4.80 -8.83 -1.23
CA LEU A 96 -4.32 -9.62 -0.08
C LEU A 96 -4.53 -8.89 1.25
N LEU A 97 -4.12 -7.62 1.36
CA LEU A 97 -4.27 -6.87 2.61
C LEU A 97 -5.73 -6.43 2.82
N HIS A 98 -6.30 -5.78 1.82
CA HIS A 98 -7.63 -5.16 1.94
C HIS A 98 -8.77 -6.18 1.72
N GLY A 99 -8.70 -6.99 0.66
CA GLY A 99 -9.73 -7.97 0.36
C GLY A 99 -9.72 -9.17 1.31
N GLU A 100 -8.64 -9.94 1.30
CA GLU A 100 -8.59 -11.25 1.99
C GLU A 100 -8.40 -11.10 3.50
N ILE A 101 -7.37 -10.37 3.93
CA ILE A 101 -7.07 -10.26 5.36
C ILE A 101 -8.06 -9.32 6.04
N PHE A 102 -8.20 -8.08 5.58
CA PHE A 102 -9.07 -7.11 6.23
C PHE A 102 -10.56 -7.43 6.05
N TYR A 103 -11.07 -7.64 4.84
CA TYR A 103 -12.51 -7.88 4.64
C TYR A 103 -12.95 -9.32 4.92
N GLU A 104 -12.30 -10.30 4.31
CA GLU A 104 -12.70 -11.72 4.42
C GLU A 104 -12.25 -12.35 5.76
N GLY A 105 -11.24 -11.77 6.42
CA GLY A 105 -10.75 -12.25 7.72
C GLY A 105 -9.84 -13.46 7.63
N LEU A 106 -9.19 -13.69 6.48
CA LEU A 106 -8.20 -14.76 6.31
C LEU A 106 -6.94 -14.43 7.11
N LEU A 107 -6.83 -14.98 8.31
CA LEU A 107 -5.74 -14.68 9.24
C LEU A 107 -4.67 -15.78 9.25
N ASP A 108 -3.65 -15.55 8.43
CA ASP A 108 -2.36 -16.21 8.48
C ASP A 108 -1.31 -15.17 8.91
N LEU A 109 -0.64 -15.39 10.04
CA LEU A 109 0.30 -14.43 10.61
C LEU A 109 1.57 -14.27 9.78
N GLU A 110 2.04 -15.35 9.16
CA GLU A 110 3.23 -15.31 8.31
C GLU A 110 2.91 -14.56 7.02
N LEU A 111 1.74 -14.84 6.43
CA LEU A 111 1.25 -14.11 5.26
C LEU A 111 1.06 -12.63 5.58
N LEU A 112 0.39 -12.29 6.68
CA LEU A 112 0.17 -10.89 7.07
C LEU A 112 1.49 -10.14 7.22
N LYS A 113 2.46 -10.71 7.94
CA LYS A 113 3.78 -10.10 8.09
C LYS A 113 4.47 -9.85 6.75
N LEU A 114 4.51 -10.88 5.89
CA LEU A 114 5.10 -10.79 4.56
C LEU A 114 4.42 -9.71 3.70
N GLU A 115 3.10 -9.59 3.81
CA GLU A 115 2.34 -8.64 3.01
C GLU A 115 2.50 -7.20 3.51
N ILE A 116 2.70 -6.98 4.82
CA ILE A 116 3.10 -5.68 5.41
C ILE A 116 4.52 -5.31 4.95
N GLU A 117 5.46 -6.27 4.94
CA GLU A 117 6.83 -6.04 4.45
C GLU A 117 6.84 -5.62 2.97
N LYS A 118 6.09 -6.31 2.13
CA LYS A 118 5.92 -5.93 0.71
C LYS A 118 5.19 -4.59 0.53
N ALA A 119 4.29 -4.21 1.43
CA ALA A 119 3.70 -2.87 1.42
C ALA A 119 4.76 -1.80 1.72
N LYS A 120 5.64 -2.04 2.70
CA LYS A 120 6.80 -1.17 2.98
C LYS A 120 7.73 -1.07 1.78
N GLU A 121 8.06 -2.19 1.14
CA GLU A 121 8.87 -2.20 -0.08
C GLU A 121 8.24 -1.36 -1.20
N TYR A 122 6.92 -1.45 -1.38
CA TYR A 122 6.21 -0.63 -2.34
C TYR A 122 6.36 0.87 -2.02
N VAL A 123 6.17 1.28 -0.76
CA VAL A 123 6.36 2.69 -0.35
C VAL A 123 7.78 3.17 -0.65
N GLU A 124 8.80 2.37 -0.31
CA GLU A 124 10.19 2.69 -0.59
C GLU A 124 10.52 2.73 -2.09
N LEU A 125 9.92 1.85 -2.89
CA LEU A 125 10.04 1.90 -4.35
C LEU A 125 9.46 3.19 -4.92
N ILE A 126 8.27 3.60 -4.47
CA ILE A 126 7.65 4.85 -4.91
C ILE A 126 8.52 6.05 -4.54
N LYS A 127 9.06 6.11 -3.33
CA LYS A 127 9.98 7.17 -2.91
C LYS A 127 11.22 7.28 -3.81
N LYS A 128 11.73 6.16 -4.31
CA LYS A 128 12.92 6.13 -5.21
C LYS A 128 12.64 6.62 -6.63
N VAL A 129 11.39 6.58 -7.08
CA VAL A 129 11.01 6.94 -8.46
C VAL A 129 10.30 8.29 -8.57
N LEU A 130 10.06 8.96 -7.43
CA LEU A 130 9.52 10.32 -7.35
C LEU A 130 10.60 11.40 -7.54
#